data_AF-A0A1F6B530-F1
#
_entry.id   AF-A0A1F6B530-F1
#
_cell.length_a   1.000
_cell.length_b   1.000
_cell.length_c   1.000
_cell.angle_alpha   90.00
_cell.angle_beta   90.00
_cell.angle_gamma   90.00
#
_symmetry.space_group_name_H-M   'P 1'
#
loop_
_entity.id
_entity.type
_entity.pdbx_description
1 polymer ?
#
loop_
_entity_poly.entity_id
_entity_poly.type
_entity_poly.pdbx_seq_one_letter_code
_entity_poly.pdbx_strand_id
1 'polypeptide(L)'
;MLHPKFIFFIVYKTKDNNWRAFCSPYDVSCEADTREEVKSKLESLVRLYEEGLKKYKYPKHLTVRELSDEEDRKVFNSALKQIMDDFSQKMIRKYSLYQISNKKEEIKLDQYSGTAAYYPPCYN
;
A
#
# COMPACT_ATOMS: atom_id res chain seq x y z
N MET A 1 -14.89 -13.82 6.23
CA MET A 1 -14.41 -13.61 4.85
C MET A 1 -13.18 -12.73 4.92
N LEU A 2 -12.06 -13.15 4.35
CA LEU A 2 -10.84 -12.35 4.34
C LEU A 2 -10.72 -11.79 2.92
N HIS A 3 -11.15 -10.54 2.71
CA HIS A 3 -10.86 -9.81 1.49
C HIS A 3 -9.62 -8.95 1.77
N PRO A 4 -8.58 -8.96 0.92
CA PRO A 4 -7.42 -8.10 1.14
C PRO A 4 -7.87 -6.65 1.10
N LYS A 5 -7.45 -5.84 2.08
CA LYS A 5 -7.69 -4.39 2.06
C LYS A 5 -6.78 -3.69 1.05
N PHE A 6 -5.64 -4.30 0.75
CA PHE A 6 -4.64 -3.80 -0.17
C PHE A 6 -4.25 -4.92 -1.13
N ILE A 7 -4.18 -4.55 -2.42
CA ILE A 7 -3.72 -5.40 -3.49
C ILE A 7 -2.66 -4.59 -4.23
N PHE A 8 -1.48 -5.18 -4.41
CA PHE A 8 -0.34 -4.51 -5.04
C PHE A 8 -0.10 -5.10 -6.41
N PHE A 9 -0.21 -4.26 -7.43
CA PHE A 9 0.19 -4.55 -8.79
C PHE A 9 1.59 -3.99 -8.99
N ILE A 10 2.55 -4.87 -9.21
CA ILE A 10 3.94 -4.47 -9.42
C ILE A 10 4.34 -4.87 -10.83
N VAL A 11 4.97 -3.94 -11.54
CA VAL A 11 5.51 -4.12 -12.88
C VAL A 11 6.98 -3.74 -12.84
N TYR A 12 7.85 -4.62 -13.33
CA TYR A 12 9.29 -4.39 -13.38
C TYR A 12 9.90 -4.99 -14.64
N LYS A 13 11.12 -4.57 -14.95
CA LYS A 13 11.89 -5.09 -16.08
C LYS A 13 12.84 -6.18 -15.58
N THR A 14 12.77 -7.35 -16.19
CA THR A 14 13.64 -8.49 -15.88
C THR A 14 15.04 -8.29 -16.47
N LYS A 15 16.00 -9.13 -16.05
CA LYS A 15 17.37 -9.13 -16.60
C LYS A 15 17.41 -9.46 -18.08
N ASP A 16 16.45 -10.26 -18.56
CA ASP A 16 16.33 -10.67 -19.97
C ASP A 16 15.59 -9.63 -20.82
N ASN A 17 15.44 -8.40 -20.30
CA ASN A 17 14.81 -7.26 -20.98
C ASN A 17 13.29 -7.39 -21.24
N ASN A 18 12.65 -8.46 -20.77
CA ASN A 18 11.19 -8.62 -20.78
C ASN A 18 10.54 -7.86 -19.62
N TRP A 19 9.28 -7.46 -19.80
CA TRP A 19 8.49 -6.89 -18.72
C TRP A 19 7.76 -7.99 -17.97
N ARG A 20 7.84 -7.94 -16.65
CA ARG A 20 7.17 -8.85 -15.73
C ARG A 20 6.28 -8.09 -14.79
N ALA A 21 5.13 -8.68 -14.46
CA ALA A 21 4.21 -8.11 -13.51
C ALA A 21 3.64 -9.20 -12.60
N PHE A 22 3.37 -8.83 -11.35
CA PHE A 22 2.72 -9.71 -10.39
C PHE A 22 1.75 -8.97 -9.47
N CYS A 23 0.86 -9.73 -8.85
CA CYS A 23 -0.15 -9.27 -7.93
C CYS A 23 -0.01 -9.94 -6.56
N SER A 24 0.27 -9.14 -5.54
CA SER A 24 0.26 -9.57 -4.14
C SER A 24 -1.05 -9.12 -3.48
N PRO A 25 -1.75 -10.00 -2.72
CA PRO A 25 -1.30 -11.30 -2.21
C PRO A 25 -1.80 -12.52 -3.00
N TYR A 26 -2.11 -12.37 -4.30
CA TYR A 26 -2.75 -13.44 -5.08
C TYR A 26 -1.76 -14.43 -5.72
N ASP A 27 -0.46 -14.10 -5.75
CA ASP A 27 0.56 -14.92 -6.42
C ASP A 27 0.21 -15.16 -7.91
N VAL A 28 -0.36 -14.13 -8.54
CA VAL A 28 -0.65 -14.09 -9.97
C VAL A 28 0.44 -13.28 -10.64
N SER A 29 1.12 -13.85 -11.63
CA SER A 29 2.17 -13.17 -12.39
C SER A 29 2.04 -13.42 -13.89
N CYS A 30 2.65 -12.54 -14.69
CA CYS A 30 2.74 -12.67 -16.13
C CYS A 30 3.90 -11.87 -16.71
N GLU A 31 4.27 -12.21 -17.94
CA GLU A 31 5.29 -11.52 -18.73
C GLU A 31 4.75 -11.05 -20.08
N ALA A 32 5.35 -9.99 -20.62
CA ALA A 32 5.10 -9.45 -21.95
C ALA A 32 6.30 -8.60 -22.46
N ASP A 33 6.25 -8.21 -23.73
CA ASP A 33 7.33 -7.47 -24.39
C ASP A 33 7.29 -5.97 -24.07
N THR A 34 6.13 -5.45 -23.70
CA THR A 34 5.93 -4.03 -23.35
C THR A 34 5.33 -3.86 -21.95
N ARG A 35 5.57 -2.69 -21.36
CA ARG A 35 5.07 -2.34 -20.02
C ARG A 35 3.54 -2.27 -20.00
N GLU A 36 2.97 -1.70 -21.04
CA GLU A 36 1.53 -1.50 -21.20
C GLU A 36 0.82 -2.84 -21.36
N GLU A 37 1.39 -3.73 -22.17
CA GLU A 37 0.85 -5.06 -22.38
C GLU A 37 0.91 -5.91 -21.11
N VAL A 38 2.06 -5.95 -20.41
CA VAL A 38 2.16 -6.76 -19.18
C VAL A 38 1.19 -6.28 -18.11
N LYS A 39 0.97 -4.96 -18.05
CA LYS A 39 0.02 -4.36 -17.11
C LYS A 39 -1.42 -4.77 -17.44
N SER A 40 -1.84 -4.61 -18.70
CA SER A 40 -3.19 -4.97 -19.14
C SER A 40 -3.48 -6.47 -18.96
N LYS A 41 -2.46 -7.30 -19.24
CA LYS A 41 -2.51 -8.75 -19.02
C LYS A 41 -2.68 -9.09 -17.54
N LEU A 42 -1.90 -8.46 -16.65
CA LEU A 42 -2.01 -8.68 -15.21
C LEU A 42 -3.40 -8.27 -14.69
N GLU A 43 -3.92 -7.11 -15.09
CA GLU A 43 -5.27 -6.65 -14.69
C GLU A 43 -6.36 -7.66 -15.09
N SER A 44 -6.24 -8.22 -16.30
CA SER A 44 -7.17 -9.23 -16.79
C SER A 44 -7.09 -10.53 -15.99
N LEU A 45 -5.88 -11.01 -15.69
CA LEU A 45 -5.66 -12.22 -14.90
C LEU A 45 -6.16 -12.07 -13.45
N VAL A 46 -5.87 -10.94 -12.81
CA VAL A 46 -6.32 -10.67 -11.45
C VAL A 46 -7.83 -10.58 -11.38
N ARG A 47 -8.48 -9.93 -12.36
CA ARG A 47 -9.95 -9.89 -12.43
C ARG A 47 -10.56 -11.29 -12.47
N LEU A 48 -10.04 -12.18 -13.32
CA LEU A 48 -10.51 -13.57 -13.40
C LEU A 48 -10.27 -14.32 -12.08
N TYR A 49 -9.12 -14.07 -11.44
CA TYR A 49 -8.81 -14.65 -10.14
C TYR A 49 -9.80 -14.20 -9.05
N GLU A 50 -10.12 -12.91 -8.98
CA GLU A 50 -11.09 -12.36 -8.02
C GLU A 50 -12.51 -12.84 -8.28
N GLU A 51 -12.92 -13.01 -9.53
CA GLU A 51 -14.19 -13.64 -9.89
C GLU A 51 -14.26 -15.08 -9.35
N GLY A 52 -13.15 -15.83 -9.46
CA GLY A 52 -12.97 -17.14 -8.85
C GLY A 52 -13.08 -17.10 -7.32
N LEU A 53 -12.33 -16.21 -6.65
CA LEU A 53 -12.37 -16.05 -5.20
C LEU A 53 -13.78 -15.73 -4.70
N LYS A 54 -14.49 -14.83 -5.40
CA LYS A 54 -15.86 -14.43 -5.08
C LYS A 54 -16.81 -15.63 -5.13
N LYS A 55 -16.70 -16.48 -6.17
CA LYS A 55 -17.49 -17.71 -6.30
C LYS A 55 -17.31 -18.65 -5.10
N TYR A 56 -16.11 -18.71 -4.55
CA TYR A 56 -15.77 -19.56 -3.39
C TYR A 56 -15.76 -18.82 -2.05
N LYS A 57 -16.36 -17.62 -1.96
CA LYS A 57 -16.47 -16.82 -0.73
C LYS A 57 -15.11 -16.46 -0.08
N TYR A 58 -14.09 -16.21 -0.90
CA TYR A 58 -12.74 -15.79 -0.49
C TYR A 58 -12.08 -16.77 0.50
N PRO A 59 -11.79 -18.01 0.05
CA PRO A 59 -11.16 -18.99 0.92
C PRO A 59 -9.73 -18.53 1.26
N LYS A 60 -9.40 -18.54 2.56
CA LYS A 60 -8.17 -17.94 3.11
C LYS A 60 -6.88 -18.38 2.37
N HIS A 61 -6.79 -19.65 2.01
CA HIS A 61 -5.62 -20.25 1.35
C HIS A 61 -5.41 -19.78 -0.11
N LEU A 62 -6.44 -19.20 -0.75
CA LEU A 62 -6.33 -18.60 -2.08
C LEU A 62 -6.28 -17.07 -2.01
N THR A 63 -6.82 -16.47 -0.95
CA THR A 63 -6.84 -15.02 -0.78
C THR A 63 -5.48 -14.46 -0.36
N VAL A 64 -4.74 -15.16 0.50
CA VAL A 64 -3.44 -14.70 1.00
C VAL A 64 -2.41 -15.75 0.72
N ARG A 65 -1.72 -15.58 -0.40
CA ARG A 65 -0.61 -16.42 -0.82
C ARG A 65 0.67 -15.62 -0.80
N GLU A 66 1.72 -16.28 -0.34
CA GLU A 66 3.07 -15.79 -0.53
C GLU A 66 3.42 -15.87 -2.03
N LEU A 67 4.18 -14.88 -2.50
CA LEU A 67 4.70 -14.91 -3.87
C LEU A 67 5.63 -16.12 -3.99
N SER A 68 5.33 -17.00 -4.95
CA SER A 68 6.04 -18.24 -5.19
C SER A 68 7.40 -18.01 -5.85
N ASP A 69 7.51 -16.97 -6.67
CA ASP A 69 8.72 -16.56 -7.37
C ASP A 69 9.68 -15.75 -6.47
N GLU A 70 10.97 -16.09 -6.49
CA GLU A 70 11.97 -15.45 -5.63
C GLU A 70 12.29 -14.01 -6.06
N GLU A 71 12.32 -13.73 -7.36
CA GLU A 71 12.55 -12.39 -7.87
C GLU A 71 11.37 -11.48 -7.52
N ASP A 72 10.13 -11.97 -7.71
CA ASP A 72 8.93 -11.23 -7.33
C ASP A 72 8.93 -10.90 -5.83
N ARG A 73 9.34 -11.83 -4.95
CA ARG A 73 9.52 -11.57 -3.51
C ARG A 73 10.52 -10.45 -3.24
N LYS A 74 11.68 -10.47 -3.90
CA LYS A 74 12.73 -9.45 -3.71
C LYS A 74 12.25 -8.08 -4.18
N VAL A 75 11.62 -8.02 -5.34
CA VAL A 75 11.05 -6.78 -5.89
C VAL A 75 9.94 -6.26 -4.99
N PHE A 76 9.04 -7.12 -4.51
CA PHE A 76 7.95 -6.75 -3.61
C PHE A 76 8.47 -6.13 -2.31
N ASN A 77 9.46 -6.74 -1.67
CA ASN A 77 10.05 -6.21 -0.43
C ASN A 77 10.72 -4.84 -0.65
N SER A 78 11.40 -4.66 -1.78
CA SER A 78 12.01 -3.37 -2.14
C SER A 78 10.95 -2.29 -2.40
N ALA A 79 9.89 -2.62 -3.14
CA ALA A 79 8.77 -1.74 -3.41
C ALA A 79 8.01 -1.36 -2.12
N LEU A 80 7.74 -2.33 -1.25
CA LEU A 80 7.09 -2.06 0.04
C LEU A 80 7.92 -1.11 0.90
N LYS A 81 9.24 -1.29 0.96
CA LYS A 81 10.12 -0.38 1.70
C LYS A 81 10.01 1.05 1.17
N GLN A 82 10.07 1.23 -0.14
CA GLN A 82 9.92 2.55 -0.77
C GLN A 82 8.55 3.18 -0.46
N ILE A 83 7.47 2.41 -0.55
CA ILE A 83 6.11 2.89 -0.22
C ILE A 83 6.03 3.33 1.24
N MET A 84 6.63 2.56 2.15
CA MET A 84 6.66 2.88 3.59
C MET A 84 7.49 4.14 3.86
N ASP A 85 8.63 4.29 3.21
CA ASP A 85 9.50 5.45 3.34
C ASP A 85 8.78 6.72 2.83
N ASP A 86 8.14 6.64 1.66
CA ASP A 86 7.34 7.73 1.08
C ASP A 86 6.16 8.13 1.98
N PHE A 87 5.46 7.14 2.53
CA PHE A 87 4.35 7.39 3.45
C PHE A 87 4.85 8.06 4.74
N SER A 88 5.98 7.59 5.28
CA SER A 88 6.61 8.17 6.47
C SER A 88 7.02 9.62 6.23
N GLN A 89 7.65 9.91 5.08
CA GLN A 89 8.02 11.28 4.70
C GLN A 89 6.79 12.19 4.56
N LYS A 90 5.70 11.70 3.93
CA LYS A 90 4.44 12.45 3.83
C LYS A 90 3.87 12.77 5.21
N MET A 91 3.92 11.83 6.14
CA MET A 91 3.46 12.03 7.53
C MET A 91 4.34 13.05 8.28
N ILE A 92 5.66 12.92 8.19
CA ILE A 92 6.62 13.88 8.78
C ILE A 92 6.36 15.29 8.25
N ARG A 93 6.19 15.43 6.93
CA ARG A 93 5.90 16.71 6.28
C ARG A 93 4.57 17.30 6.76
N LYS A 94 3.53 16.48 6.90
CA LYS A 94 2.23 16.95 7.42
C LYS A 94 2.36 17.42 8.87
N TYR A 95 3.13 16.70 9.69
CA TYR A 95 3.38 17.07 11.08
C TYR A 95 4.23 18.34 11.21
N SER A 96 5.27 18.51 10.40
CA SER A 96 6.07 19.74 10.40
C SER A 96 5.24 20.95 9.95
N LEU A 97 4.38 20.79 8.93
CA LEU A 97 3.44 21.82 8.53
C LEU A 97 2.44 22.17 9.63
N TYR A 98 1.97 21.18 10.42
CA TYR A 98 1.14 21.43 11.60
C TYR A 98 1.87 22.23 12.68
N GLN A 99 3.15 21.92 12.93
CA GLN A 99 3.97 22.71 13.87
C GLN A 99 4.21 24.14 13.37
N ILE A 100 4.35 24.34 12.06
CA ILE A 100 4.56 25.65 11.45
C ILE A 100 3.25 26.45 11.39
N SER A 101 2.09 25.80 11.15
CA SER A 101 0.78 26.45 11.17
C SER A 101 0.37 26.87 12.58
N ASN A 102 0.81 26.12 13.60
CA ASN A 102 0.81 26.55 14.99
C ASN A 102 2.03 27.43 15.28
N LYS A 103 2.21 28.50 14.50
CA LYS A 103 3.00 29.67 14.95
C LYS A 103 2.55 29.98 16.37
N LYS A 104 3.47 29.84 17.33
CA LYS A 104 3.32 30.14 18.76
C LYS A 104 2.17 31.12 19.02
N GLU A 105 1.02 30.60 19.47
CA GLU A 105 0.12 31.41 20.28
C GLU A 105 0.76 31.50 21.67
N GLU A 106 1.65 32.47 21.85
CA GLU A 106 1.99 32.92 23.20
C GLU A 106 0.78 33.68 23.73
N ILE A 107 -0.13 32.95 24.39
CA ILE A 107 -1.18 33.58 25.19
C ILE A 107 -0.51 34.06 26.47
N LYS A 108 -0.18 35.35 26.53
CA LYS A 108 0.14 36.01 27.80
C LYS A 108 -1.16 36.24 28.54
N LEU A 109 -1.33 35.51 29.63
CA LEU A 109 -2.47 35.66 30.52
C LEU A 109 -2.08 36.63 31.64
N ASP A 110 -2.42 37.91 31.45
CA ASP A 110 -2.46 38.83 32.58
C ASP A 110 -3.70 38.49 33.42
N GLN A 111 -3.41 37.85 34.55
CA GLN A 111 -4.27 37.52 35.71
C GLN A 111 -5.11 36.23 35.77
N TYR A 112 -5.32 35.44 34.70
CA TYR A 112 -5.95 34.11 34.86
C TYR A 112 -5.45 33.06 33.87
N SER A 113 -5.02 31.90 34.36
CA SER A 113 -4.56 30.77 33.56
C SER A 113 -5.71 29.85 33.11
N GLY A 114 -5.63 29.33 31.89
CA GLY A 114 -6.47 28.24 31.41
C GLY A 114 -5.87 27.56 30.18
N THR A 115 -5.94 26.23 30.10
CA THR A 115 -5.59 25.50 28.88
C THR A 115 -6.52 24.29 28.74
N ALA A 116 -7.17 24.19 27.58
CA ALA A 116 -8.04 23.07 27.22
C ALA A 116 -7.23 21.97 26.52
N ALA A 117 -7.61 20.71 26.71
CA ALA A 117 -7.09 19.56 25.97
C ALA A 117 -8.22 18.83 25.24
N TYR A 118 -8.02 18.51 23.96
CA TYR A 118 -8.91 17.67 23.16
C TYR A 118 -8.37 16.23 23.13
N TYR A 119 -9.16 15.27 23.61
CA TYR A 119 -8.85 13.85 23.51
C TYR A 119 -9.68 13.24 22.37
N PRO A 120 -9.07 12.58 21.37
CA PRO A 120 -9.83 11.88 20.34
C PRO A 120 -10.61 10.69 20.96
N PRO A 121 -11.80 10.35 20.43
CA PRO A 121 -12.66 9.33 21.03
C PRO A 121 -11.99 7.95 21.00
N CYS A 122 -12.00 7.28 22.16
CA CYS A 122 -11.65 5.87 22.27
C CYS A 122 -12.71 5.03 21.54
N TYR A 123 -12.30 4.22 20.56
CA TYR A 123 -13.18 3.23 19.96
C TYR A 123 -13.12 1.94 20.80
N ASN A 124 -14.28 1.46 21.25
CA ASN A 124 -14.48 0.20 21.99
C ASN A 124 -14.25 -1.03 21.09
#